data_AF-B2BHR3-F1
#
_entry.id   AF-B2BHR3-F1
#
_cell.length_a   1.000
_cell.length_b   1.000
_cell.length_c   1.000
_cell.angle_alpha   90.00
_cell.angle_beta   90.00
_cell.angle_gamma   90.00
#
_symmetry.space_group_name_H-M   'P 1'
#
loop_
_entity.id
_entity.type
_entity.pdbx_description
1 polymer ?
#
loop_
_entity_poly.entity_id
_entity_poly.type
_entity_poly.pdbx_seq_one_letter_code
_entity_poly.pdbx_strand_id
1 'polypeptide(L)'
;KFDGFRFDGVTSMMYLHHGIGTGFSGGYHEYFGPGVDEEAVVYLMLANDAMHSLFPSIITIAEDVSGMPLLCIPVSKGGVGFDYRLSMAVPDMWIKLLKHKSDGEWEMGDIVHTLINRRHLEKSVAYAESHDQALVGDKTLAFWLMDKEM
;
A
#
# COMPACT_ATOMS: atom_id res chain seq x y z
N LYS A 1 19.75 2.39 16.92
CA LYS A 1 20.02 1.71 15.62
C LYS A 1 18.67 1.28 15.07
N PHE A 2 18.44 1.39 13.77
CA PHE A 2 17.20 0.98 13.12
C PHE A 2 17.39 -0.39 12.45
N ASP A 3 16.31 -1.17 12.36
CA ASP A 3 16.27 -2.50 11.76
C ASP A 3 15.53 -2.51 10.40
N GLY A 4 15.13 -1.33 9.92
CA GLY A 4 14.32 -1.20 8.72
C GLY A 4 13.79 0.19 8.50
N PHE A 5 13.11 0.37 7.36
CA PHE A 5 12.52 1.63 6.93
C PHE A 5 11.18 1.40 6.23
N ARG A 6 10.24 2.33 6.45
CA ARG A 6 9.11 2.53 5.56
C ARG A 6 9.47 3.66 4.60
N PHE A 7 9.26 3.45 3.31
CA PHE A 7 9.40 4.48 2.29
C PHE A 7 7.99 5.03 2.04
N ASP A 8 7.81 6.30 2.38
CA ASP A 8 6.53 6.99 2.29
C ASP A 8 6.33 7.55 0.89
N GLY A 9 5.08 7.55 0.40
CA GLY A 9 4.75 8.11 -0.90
C GLY A 9 5.42 7.42 -2.10
N VAL A 10 5.63 6.10 -2.06
CA VAL A 10 6.27 5.35 -3.16
C VAL A 10 5.48 5.47 -4.46
N THR A 11 4.14 5.52 -4.40
CA THR A 11 3.31 5.82 -5.59
C THR A 11 3.66 7.16 -6.22
N SER A 12 3.92 8.19 -5.39
CA SER A 12 4.30 9.53 -5.86
C SER A 12 5.64 9.49 -6.58
N MET A 13 6.57 8.67 -6.07
CA MET A 13 7.89 8.50 -6.69
C MET A 13 7.83 7.77 -8.03
N MET A 14 7.07 6.67 -8.13
CA MET A 14 7.14 5.77 -9.29
C MET A 14 6.45 6.31 -10.55
N TYR A 15 5.57 7.31 -10.42
CA TYR A 15 4.78 7.82 -11.54
C TYR A 15 4.90 9.34 -11.65
N LEU A 16 5.07 9.85 -12.86
CA LEU A 16 5.15 11.28 -13.16
C LEU A 16 3.87 12.05 -12.80
N HIS A 17 2.72 11.37 -12.81
CA HIS A 17 1.44 11.92 -12.35
C HIS A 17 1.21 11.75 -10.84
N HIS A 18 2.17 11.14 -10.13
CA HIS A 18 2.18 10.94 -8.68
C HIS A 18 0.98 10.17 -8.12
N GLY A 19 0.27 9.40 -8.95
CA GLY A 19 -1.02 8.79 -8.60
C GLY A 19 -2.18 9.79 -8.42
N ILE A 20 -1.97 11.09 -8.66
CA ILE A 20 -3.00 12.12 -8.48
C ILE A 20 -3.96 12.09 -9.68
N GLY A 21 -5.27 12.09 -9.39
CA GLY A 21 -6.31 12.07 -10.43
C GLY A 21 -6.27 10.83 -11.33
N THR A 22 -5.53 9.79 -10.92
CA THR A 22 -5.27 8.59 -11.71
C THR A 22 -5.75 7.37 -10.94
N GLY A 23 -6.54 6.52 -11.58
CA GLY A 23 -6.97 5.23 -11.02
C GLY A 23 -6.09 4.09 -11.50
N PHE A 24 -5.96 3.06 -10.66
CA PHE A 24 -5.30 1.80 -11.02
C PHE A 24 -6.34 0.69 -11.00
N SER A 25 -6.76 0.25 -12.19
CA SER A 25 -7.72 -0.84 -12.36
C SER A 25 -7.08 -2.22 -12.22
N GLY A 26 -5.74 -2.28 -12.26
CA GLY A 26 -4.97 -3.52 -12.32
C GLY A 26 -4.54 -3.88 -13.73
N GLY A 27 -4.85 -3.05 -14.73
CA GLY A 27 -4.38 -3.20 -16.09
C GLY A 27 -2.88 -2.90 -16.19
N TYR A 28 -2.08 -3.81 -16.74
CA TYR A 28 -0.61 -3.69 -16.65
C TYR A 28 -0.02 -2.47 -17.39
N HIS A 29 -0.76 -1.93 -18.36
CA HIS A 29 -0.42 -0.69 -19.06
C HIS A 29 -0.44 0.57 -18.16
N GLU A 30 -1.09 0.49 -17.00
CA GLU A 30 -1.13 1.57 -16.00
C GLU A 30 0.16 1.61 -15.16
N TYR A 31 0.85 0.46 -15.03
CA TYR A 31 2.06 0.32 -14.21
C TYR A 31 3.34 0.45 -15.02
N PHE A 32 3.29 0.19 -16.32
CA PHE A 32 4.44 0.16 -17.21
C PHE A 32 4.16 1.02 -18.44
N GLY A 33 5.01 2.02 -18.67
CA GLY A 33 4.89 2.89 -19.83
C GLY A 33 5.48 4.28 -19.57
N PRO A 34 5.21 5.25 -20.47
CA PRO A 34 5.80 6.58 -20.42
C PRO A 34 5.46 7.40 -19.17
N GLY A 35 4.46 6.98 -18.39
CA GLY A 35 4.07 7.64 -17.13
C GLY A 35 4.92 7.23 -15.93
N VAL A 36 5.80 6.23 -16.07
CA VAL A 36 6.71 5.78 -15.01
C VAL A 36 7.91 6.71 -14.92
N ASP A 37 8.29 7.06 -13.70
CA ASP A 37 9.56 7.73 -13.42
C ASP A 37 10.66 6.67 -13.27
N GLU A 38 11.41 6.45 -14.35
CA GLU A 38 12.49 5.44 -14.36
C GLU A 38 13.63 5.79 -13.40
N GLU A 39 13.94 7.07 -13.20
CA GLU A 39 15.02 7.50 -12.30
C GLU A 39 14.65 7.18 -10.85
N ALA A 40 13.41 7.45 -10.47
CA ALA A 40 12.90 7.12 -9.14
C ALA A 40 12.86 5.60 -8.90
N VAL A 41 12.41 4.81 -9.87
CA VAL A 41 12.40 3.34 -9.76
C VAL A 41 13.84 2.80 -9.61
N VAL A 42 14.79 3.30 -10.41
CA VAL A 42 16.20 2.91 -10.29
C VAL A 42 16.78 3.29 -8.94
N TYR A 43 16.46 4.48 -8.41
CA TYR A 43 16.85 4.87 -7.06
C TYR A 43 16.33 3.88 -6.01
N LEU A 44 15.06 3.51 -6.07
CA LEU A 44 14.45 2.56 -5.13
C LEU A 44 15.10 1.17 -5.22
N MET A 45 15.42 0.70 -6.42
CA MET A 45 16.17 -0.54 -6.63
C MET A 45 17.56 -0.48 -6.00
N LEU A 46 18.32 0.59 -6.26
CA LEU A 46 19.66 0.78 -5.69
C LEU A 46 19.62 0.88 -4.17
N ALA A 47 18.63 1.58 -3.62
CA ALA A 47 18.46 1.72 -2.17
C ALA A 47 18.17 0.36 -1.52
N ASN A 48 17.22 -0.41 -2.05
CA ASN A 48 16.89 -1.74 -1.54
C ASN A 48 18.07 -2.72 -1.67
N ASP A 49 18.73 -2.77 -2.82
CA ASP A 49 19.88 -3.65 -3.04
C ASP A 49 21.05 -3.32 -2.08
N ALA A 50 21.37 -2.05 -1.93
CA ALA A 50 22.42 -1.59 -1.01
C ALA A 50 22.08 -1.90 0.46
N MET A 51 20.84 -1.64 0.88
CA MET A 51 20.39 -1.90 2.26
C MET A 51 20.46 -3.40 2.60
N HIS A 52 19.95 -4.28 1.74
CA HIS A 52 19.98 -5.72 1.98
C HIS A 52 21.40 -6.31 1.86
N SER A 53 22.28 -5.70 1.05
CA SER A 53 23.69 -6.09 0.97
C SER A 53 24.47 -5.73 2.24
N LEU A 54 24.21 -4.54 2.80
CA LEU A 54 24.87 -4.08 4.03
C LEU A 54 24.28 -4.72 5.29
N PHE A 55 22.97 -4.96 5.29
CA PHE A 55 22.20 -5.45 6.42
C PHE A 55 21.21 -6.54 5.96
N PRO A 56 21.63 -7.81 5.88
CA PRO A 56 20.81 -8.88 5.32
C PRO A 56 19.47 -9.16 6.02
N SER A 57 19.29 -8.65 7.24
CA SER A 57 18.05 -8.79 8.03
C SER A 57 17.22 -7.50 8.09
N ILE A 58 17.61 -6.46 7.35
CA ILE A 58 16.84 -5.22 7.28
C ILE A 58 15.47 -5.49 6.65
N ILE A 59 14.45 -4.76 7.11
CA ILE A 59 13.12 -4.80 6.50
C ILE A 59 12.81 -3.48 5.82
N THR A 60 12.41 -3.52 4.55
CA THR A 60 11.93 -2.33 3.84
C THR A 60 10.46 -2.46 3.45
N ILE A 61 9.67 -1.42 3.73
CA ILE A 61 8.23 -1.40 3.48
C ILE A 61 7.89 -0.26 2.52
N ALA A 62 7.18 -0.55 1.43
CA ALA A 62 6.67 0.46 0.52
C ALA A 62 5.26 0.91 0.91
N GLU A 63 5.06 2.21 1.06
CA GLU A 63 3.75 2.85 1.04
C GLU A 63 3.35 3.15 -0.42
N ASP A 64 2.72 2.15 -1.07
CA ASP A 64 2.24 2.24 -2.44
C ASP A 64 0.75 1.86 -2.53
N VAL A 65 -0.08 2.81 -2.98
CA VAL A 65 -1.51 2.60 -3.23
C VAL A 65 -1.79 2.04 -4.62
N SER A 66 -0.86 2.16 -5.58
CA SER A 66 -1.11 1.81 -6.98
C SER A 66 -1.34 0.32 -7.22
N GLY A 67 -0.64 -0.53 -6.47
CA GLY A 67 -0.64 -1.97 -6.73
C GLY A 67 0.50 -2.43 -7.64
N MET A 68 1.58 -1.64 -7.80
CA MET A 68 2.65 -1.94 -8.77
C MET A 68 3.15 -3.41 -8.64
N PRO A 69 3.10 -4.20 -9.72
CA PRO A 69 3.66 -5.54 -9.75
C PRO A 69 5.17 -5.54 -9.53
N LEU A 70 5.69 -6.58 -8.87
CA LEU A 70 7.13 -6.78 -8.63
C LEU A 70 7.77 -5.75 -7.67
N LEU A 71 6.96 -4.92 -7.02
CA LEU A 71 7.43 -3.95 -6.03
C LEU A 71 8.12 -4.66 -4.86
N CYS A 72 7.56 -5.78 -4.42
CA CYS A 72 8.09 -6.56 -3.30
C CYS A 72 8.84 -7.83 -3.73
N ILE A 73 9.48 -7.78 -4.90
CA ILE A 73 10.32 -8.85 -5.43
C ILE A 73 11.78 -8.37 -5.44
N PRO A 74 12.77 -9.23 -5.11
CA PRO A 74 14.17 -8.82 -5.10
C PRO A 74 14.67 -8.22 -6.41
N VAL A 75 15.58 -7.25 -6.32
CA VAL A 75 16.22 -6.58 -7.47
C VAL A 75 16.90 -7.58 -8.40
N SER A 76 17.55 -8.61 -7.84
CA SER A 76 18.20 -9.69 -8.61
C SER A 76 17.24 -10.52 -9.48
N LYS A 77 15.92 -10.39 -9.28
CA LYS A 77 14.86 -11.04 -10.06
C LYS A 77 14.09 -10.04 -10.94
N GLY A 78 14.55 -8.79 -11.02
CA GLY A 78 13.90 -7.71 -11.78
C GLY A 78 12.76 -7.00 -11.05
N GLY A 79 12.66 -7.14 -9.72
CA GLY A 79 11.73 -6.34 -8.91
C GLY A 79 12.37 -5.08 -8.34
N VAL A 80 11.60 -4.31 -7.56
CA VAL A 80 12.07 -3.06 -6.93
C VAL A 80 12.81 -3.32 -5.62
N GLY A 81 12.59 -4.48 -4.99
CA GLY A 81 13.38 -4.95 -3.85
C GLY A 81 12.81 -4.68 -2.47
N PHE A 82 11.58 -4.18 -2.34
CA PHE A 82 10.95 -4.06 -1.02
C PHE A 82 10.60 -5.43 -0.43
N ASP A 83 10.55 -5.54 0.89
CA ASP A 83 10.03 -6.75 1.54
C ASP A 83 8.51 -6.79 1.55
N TYR A 84 7.90 -5.68 1.94
CA TYR A 84 6.46 -5.58 2.15
C TYR A 84 5.90 -4.34 1.47
N ARG A 85 4.61 -4.40 1.16
CA ARG A 85 3.79 -3.23 0.84
C ARG A 85 2.65 -3.07 1.85
N LEU A 86 2.15 -1.86 2.01
CA LEU A 86 0.96 -1.60 2.80
C LEU A 86 -0.32 -2.01 2.04
N SER A 87 -1.25 -2.69 2.72
CA SER A 87 -2.57 -3.02 2.17
C SER A 87 -3.55 -1.87 2.40
N MET A 88 -3.34 -0.77 1.67
CA MET A 88 -4.01 0.52 1.90
C MET A 88 -5.52 0.52 1.60
N ALA A 89 -6.04 -0.44 0.83
CA ALA A 89 -7.48 -0.57 0.55
C ALA A 89 -8.30 -1.11 1.74
N VAL A 90 -7.66 -1.76 2.71
CA VAL A 90 -8.36 -2.42 3.83
C VAL A 90 -9.03 -1.41 4.78
N PRO A 91 -8.37 -0.31 5.21
CA PRO A 91 -9.04 0.71 6.01
C PRO A 91 -10.21 1.41 5.30
N ASP A 92 -10.06 1.70 4.00
CA ASP A 92 -11.12 2.36 3.21
C ASP A 92 -12.39 1.52 3.15
N MET A 93 -12.25 0.19 3.09
CA MET A 93 -13.37 -0.74 3.19
C MET A 93 -14.10 -0.59 4.54
N TRP A 94 -13.38 -0.60 5.65
CA TRP A 94 -14.00 -0.46 6.98
C TRP A 94 -14.72 0.88 7.14
N ILE A 95 -14.10 1.98 6.72
CA ILE A 95 -14.73 3.31 6.74
C ILE A 95 -15.99 3.31 5.87
N LYS A 96 -15.93 2.77 4.65
CA LYS A 96 -17.08 2.73 3.75
C LYS A 96 -18.24 1.94 4.35
N LEU A 97 -17.96 0.80 4.98
CA LEU A 97 -18.98 0.00 5.67
C LEU A 97 -19.62 0.78 6.83
N LEU A 98 -18.81 1.35 7.72
CA LEU A 98 -19.30 2.06 8.92
C LEU A 98 -20.03 3.37 8.58
N LYS A 99 -19.63 4.06 7.52
CA LYS A 99 -20.17 5.37 7.14
C LYS A 99 -21.42 5.30 6.27
N HIS A 100 -21.53 4.26 5.43
CA HIS A 100 -22.51 4.24 4.35
C HIS A 100 -23.43 3.01 4.34
N LYS A 101 -23.21 2.03 5.20
CA LYS A 101 -24.04 0.82 5.26
C LYS A 101 -24.50 0.54 6.68
N SER A 102 -25.74 0.06 6.82
CA SER A 102 -26.18 -0.60 8.05
C SER A 102 -25.61 -2.01 8.13
N ASP A 103 -25.51 -2.57 9.33
CA ASP A 103 -24.92 -3.90 9.58
C ASP A 103 -25.54 -5.02 8.72
N GLY A 104 -26.84 -4.93 8.43
CA GLY A 104 -27.55 -5.92 7.60
C GLY A 104 -27.20 -5.86 6.11
N GLU A 105 -26.55 -4.80 5.65
CA GLU A 105 -26.12 -4.58 4.26
C GLU A 105 -24.65 -4.96 4.03
N TRP A 106 -24.00 -5.52 5.04
CA TRP A 106 -22.60 -5.96 4.95
C TRP A 106 -22.51 -7.28 4.18
N GLU A 107 -21.90 -7.20 3.00
CA GLU A 107 -21.66 -8.35 2.15
C GLU A 107 -20.35 -9.03 2.55
N MET A 108 -20.44 -10.21 3.17
CA MET A 108 -19.25 -10.95 3.63
C MET A 108 -18.29 -11.29 2.48
N GLY A 109 -18.83 -11.50 1.27
CA GLY A 109 -18.03 -11.73 0.07
C GLY A 109 -17.11 -10.55 -0.27
N ASP A 110 -17.60 -9.32 -0.16
CA ASP A 110 -16.83 -8.10 -0.43
C ASP A 110 -15.72 -7.90 0.61
N ILE A 111 -16.01 -8.21 1.88
CA ILE A 111 -15.03 -8.12 2.97
C ILE A 111 -13.90 -9.12 2.72
N VAL A 112 -14.25 -10.39 2.50
CA VAL A 112 -13.26 -11.45 2.24
C VAL A 112 -12.46 -11.09 0.99
N HIS A 113 -13.12 -10.68 -0.10
CA HIS A 113 -12.46 -10.27 -1.33
C HIS A 113 -11.41 -9.19 -1.06
N THR A 114 -11.77 -8.10 -0.36
CA THR A 114 -10.85 -7.01 -0.07
C THR A 114 -9.64 -7.46 0.76
N LEU A 115 -9.85 -8.34 1.75
CA LEU A 115 -8.77 -8.84 2.62
C LEU A 115 -7.81 -9.79 1.91
N ILE A 116 -8.28 -10.53 0.89
CA ILE A 116 -7.48 -11.51 0.15
C ILE A 116 -7.03 -11.05 -1.24
N ASN A 117 -7.56 -9.95 -1.76
CA ASN A 117 -7.23 -9.41 -3.09
C ASN A 117 -5.84 -8.75 -3.06
N ARG A 118 -4.81 -9.59 -3.05
CA ARG A 118 -3.39 -9.23 -3.03
C ARG A 118 -2.60 -10.20 -3.89
N ARG A 119 -1.42 -9.75 -4.32
CA ARG A 119 -0.49 -10.59 -5.08
C ARG A 119 0.09 -11.67 -4.15
N HIS A 120 -0.15 -12.95 -4.46
CA HIS A 120 0.19 -14.07 -3.58
C HIS A 120 1.68 -14.16 -3.20
N LEU A 121 2.57 -13.83 -4.14
CA LEU A 121 4.03 -13.93 -3.98
C LEU A 121 4.69 -12.63 -3.47
N GLU A 122 3.89 -11.61 -3.15
CA GLU A 122 4.37 -10.35 -2.61
C GLU A 122 3.78 -10.18 -1.21
N LYS A 123 4.65 -9.94 -0.21
CA LYS A 123 4.19 -9.82 1.18
C LYS A 123 3.52 -8.46 1.35
N SER A 124 2.46 -8.42 2.15
CA SER A 124 1.81 -7.16 2.52
C SER A 124 1.55 -7.09 4.01
N VAL A 125 1.55 -5.86 4.54
CA VAL A 125 1.13 -5.53 5.91
C VAL A 125 -0.27 -4.98 5.84
N ALA A 126 -1.21 -5.70 6.44
CA ALA A 126 -2.61 -5.27 6.57
C ALA A 126 -2.87 -4.65 7.93
N TYR A 127 -3.74 -3.64 7.95
CA TYR A 127 -4.15 -2.90 9.13
C TYR A 127 -5.60 -2.45 8.94
N ALA A 128 -6.36 -2.41 10.03
CA ALA A 128 -7.77 -2.01 10.00
C ALA A 128 -7.94 -0.48 9.93
N GLU A 129 -7.03 0.25 10.58
CA GLU A 129 -6.95 1.71 10.59
C GLU A 129 -5.50 2.13 10.85
N SER A 130 -5.16 3.38 10.57
CA SER A 130 -3.83 3.95 10.71
C SER A 130 -3.89 5.47 10.90
N HIS A 131 -2.71 6.10 10.92
CA HIS A 131 -2.59 7.55 10.89
C HIS A 131 -3.13 8.23 9.63
N ASP A 132 -3.27 7.50 8.50
CA ASP A 132 -3.72 8.08 7.22
C ASP A 132 -5.14 8.62 7.35
N GLN A 133 -5.99 7.90 8.11
CA GLN A 133 -7.36 8.30 8.42
C GLN A 133 -7.40 9.60 9.22
N ALA A 134 -6.46 9.79 10.16
CA ALA A 134 -6.36 11.01 10.95
C ALA A 134 -5.90 12.21 10.11
N LEU A 135 -5.03 11.99 9.12
CA LEU A 135 -4.55 13.06 8.22
C LEU A 135 -5.65 13.64 7.33
N VAL A 136 -6.58 12.81 6.87
CA VAL A 136 -7.73 13.26 6.05
C VAL A 136 -8.93 13.73 6.88
N GLY A 137 -8.78 13.77 8.21
CA GLY A 137 -9.82 14.24 9.14
C GLY A 137 -10.97 13.26 9.34
N ASP A 138 -10.73 11.96 9.12
CA ASP A 138 -11.71 10.91 9.40
C ASP A 138 -11.73 10.56 10.91
N LYS A 139 -12.77 9.83 11.33
CA LYS A 139 -12.89 9.30 12.70
C LYS A 139 -12.12 7.98 12.80
N THR A 140 -11.60 7.68 14.00
CA THR A 140 -11.11 6.32 14.31
C THR A 140 -12.25 5.31 14.21
N LEU A 141 -11.95 4.03 14.00
CA LEU A 141 -12.99 2.99 13.96
C LEU A 141 -13.79 2.95 15.26
N ALA A 142 -13.13 3.14 16.39
CA ALA A 142 -13.79 3.21 17.70
C ALA A 142 -14.81 4.37 17.77
N PHE A 143 -14.47 5.54 17.24
CA PHE A 143 -15.37 6.70 17.23
C PHE A 143 -16.44 6.61 16.12
N TRP A 144 -16.20 5.84 15.06
CA TRP A 144 -17.25 5.43 14.11
C TRP A 144 -18.29 4.50 14.74
N LEU A 145 -17.85 3.58 15.61
CA LEU A 145 -18.73 2.59 16.25
C LEU A 145 -19.52 3.14 17.44
N MET A 146 -18.90 3.99 18.26
CA MET A 146 -19.47 4.42 19.56
C MET A 146 -19.82 5.91 19.62
N ASP A 147 -19.22 6.74 18.75
CA ASP A 147 -19.38 8.20 18.73
C ASP A 147 -19.33 8.82 20.15
N LYS A 148 -20.38 9.53 20.57
CA LYS A 148 -20.45 10.20 21.88
C LYS A 148 -20.65 9.29 23.08
N GLU A 149 -20.93 8.01 22.85
CA GLU A 149 -21.13 7.01 23.92
C GLU A 149 -19.83 6.31 24.35
N MET A 150 -18.69 6.69 23.75
CA MET A 150 -17.35 6.24 24.15
C MET A 150 -16.99 6.63 25.59
#